data_AF-A0A3D9HN95-F1
#
_entry.id   AF-A0A3D9HN95-F1
#
_cell.length_a   1.000
_cell.length_b   1.000
_cell.length_c   1.000
_cell.angle_alpha   90.00
_cell.angle_beta   90.00
_cell.angle_gamma   90.00
#
_symmetry.space_group_name_H-M   'P 1'
#
loop_
_entity.id
_entity.type
_entity.pdbx_description
1 polymer ?
#
loop_
_entity_poly.entity_id
_entity_poly.type
_entity_poly.pdbx_seq_one_letter_code
_entity_poly.pdbx_strand_id
1 'polypeptide(L)'
;MTTPAVPSAIDVANWFAEIARKEDIYLQPQKLQRLLYISQGSYAAMNYGRKLMPATFVADETGPLEPNVYRVFELGRPKITAYKMPPEIENFLARIWRKYCHHSTDYINQQIQYHEIYMEAIRKGHFEEIPFDKIVRFFSGREKPKIQRKQKKVVTADGRKLEKWLPTAQATSRPTNR
;
A
#
# COMPACT_ATOMS: atom_id res chain seq x y z
N MET A 1 3.36 -3.74 24.64
CA MET A 1 3.89 -3.55 23.27
C MET A 1 4.07 -4.93 22.65
N THR A 2 3.51 -5.19 21.48
CA THR A 2 3.64 -6.50 20.82
C THR A 2 5.00 -6.60 20.14
N THR A 3 5.77 -7.65 20.44
CA THR A 3 7.07 -7.90 19.83
C THR A 3 6.91 -8.07 18.31
N PRO A 4 7.71 -7.37 17.48
CA PRO A 4 7.76 -7.61 16.04
C PRO A 4 8.03 -9.08 15.73
N ALA A 5 7.59 -9.55 14.56
CA ALA A 5 7.80 -10.94 14.15
C ALA A 5 9.26 -11.24 13.78
N VAL A 6 9.98 -10.23 13.29
CA VAL A 6 11.39 -10.27 12.92
C VAL A 6 12.13 -9.18 13.72
N PRO A 7 13.31 -9.45 14.29
CA PRO A 7 14.00 -8.51 15.17
C PRO A 7 14.58 -7.28 14.45
N SER A 8 14.75 -7.33 13.13
CA SER A 8 15.33 -6.24 12.34
C SER A 8 14.65 -6.06 10.99
N ALA A 9 14.48 -4.81 10.56
CA ALA A 9 14.06 -4.50 9.20
C ALA A 9 15.14 -4.86 8.15
N ILE A 10 16.42 -4.82 8.55
CA ILE A 10 17.55 -5.20 7.70
C ILE A 10 17.48 -6.70 7.36
N ASP A 11 17.01 -7.55 8.28
CA ASP A 11 16.86 -8.99 8.03
C ASP A 11 15.80 -9.27 6.96
N VAL A 12 14.66 -8.56 7.01
CA VAL A 12 13.62 -8.64 5.97
C VAL A 12 14.15 -8.12 4.64
N ALA A 13 14.89 -7.02 4.66
CA ALA A 13 15.48 -6.44 3.45
C ALA A 13 16.52 -7.38 2.81
N ASN A 14 17.37 -8.00 3.63
CA ASN A 14 18.33 -8.99 3.19
C ASN A 14 17.68 -10.25 2.64
N TRP A 15 16.55 -10.67 3.20
CA TRP A 15 15.78 -11.78 2.66
C TRP A 15 15.29 -11.47 1.23
N PHE A 16 14.74 -10.27 1.00
CA PHE A 16 14.33 -9.83 -0.34
C PHE A 16 15.52 -9.73 -1.32
N ALA A 17 16.66 -9.19 -0.86
CA ALA A 17 17.86 -9.12 -1.68
C ALA A 17 18.40 -10.52 -2.05
N GLU A 18 18.34 -11.47 -1.13
CA GLU A 18 18.78 -12.84 -1.37
C GLU A 18 17.86 -13.59 -2.35
N ILE A 19 16.54 -13.47 -2.21
CA ILE A 19 15.64 -14.13 -3.16
C ILE A 19 15.76 -13.51 -4.56
N ALA A 20 15.92 -12.19 -4.66
CA ALA A 20 16.18 -11.51 -5.92
C ALA A 20 17.47 -12.02 -6.58
N ARG A 21 18.56 -12.14 -5.81
CA ARG A 21 19.83 -12.69 -6.29
C ARG A 21 19.70 -14.16 -6.73
N LYS A 22 18.96 -14.98 -5.98
CA LYS A 22 18.74 -16.41 -6.31
C LYS A 22 17.95 -16.58 -7.61
N GLU A 23 17.02 -15.67 -7.89
CA GLU A 23 16.20 -15.66 -9.10
C GLU A 23 16.80 -14.83 -10.25
N ASP A 24 18.04 -14.31 -10.08
CA ASP A 24 18.72 -13.44 -11.04
C ASP A 24 17.91 -12.18 -11.43
N ILE A 25 17.15 -11.65 -10.48
CA ILE A 25 16.35 -10.44 -10.64
C ILE A 25 17.10 -9.27 -10.01
N TYR A 26 17.38 -8.24 -10.81
CA TYR A 26 17.92 -6.99 -10.28
C TYR A 26 16.89 -6.28 -9.39
N LEU A 27 17.19 -6.16 -8.09
CA LEU A 27 16.35 -5.48 -7.12
C LEU A 27 16.87 -4.08 -6.82
N GLN A 28 16.22 -3.07 -7.40
CA GLN A 28 16.53 -1.67 -7.15
C GLN A 28 16.24 -1.28 -5.68
N PRO A 29 17.05 -0.38 -5.07
CA PRO A 29 16.82 0.08 -3.70
C PRO A 29 15.41 0.65 -3.46
N GLN A 30 14.87 1.42 -4.42
CA GLN A 30 13.52 1.96 -4.31
C GLN A 30 12.45 0.85 -4.29
N LYS A 31 12.57 -0.16 -5.15
CA LYS A 31 11.66 -1.30 -5.18
C LYS A 31 11.70 -2.08 -3.87
N LEU A 32 12.91 -2.29 -3.31
CA LEU A 32 13.07 -2.88 -1.99
C LEU A 32 12.30 -2.09 -0.92
N GLN A 33 12.37 -0.76 -0.91
CA GLN A 33 11.58 0.06 0.03
C GLN A 33 10.07 -0.15 -0.10
N ARG A 34 9.56 -0.25 -1.33
CA ARG A 34 8.13 -0.53 -1.55
C ARG A 34 7.73 -1.92 -1.08
N LEU A 35 8.58 -2.92 -1.30
CA LEU A 35 8.34 -4.28 -0.80
C LEU A 35 8.30 -4.31 0.73
N LEU A 36 9.21 -3.59 1.41
CA LEU A 36 9.23 -3.48 2.87
C LEU A 36 7.95 -2.83 3.40
N TYR A 37 7.55 -1.71 2.80
CA TYR A 37 6.33 -1.00 3.19
C TYR A 37 5.07 -1.86 3.01
N ILE A 38 4.91 -2.48 1.83
CA ILE A 38 3.78 -3.37 1.54
C ILE A 38 3.79 -4.58 2.48
N SER A 39 4.95 -5.16 2.75
CA SER A 39 5.08 -6.30 3.67
C SER A 39 4.66 -5.94 5.08
N GLN A 40 5.11 -4.79 5.60
CA GLN A 40 4.73 -4.32 6.93
C GLN A 40 3.21 -4.12 7.04
N GLY A 41 2.62 -3.41 6.09
CA GLY A 41 1.18 -3.14 6.09
C GLY A 41 0.34 -4.41 5.92
N SER A 42 0.70 -5.26 4.96
CA SER A 42 -0.01 -6.51 4.69
C SER A 42 0.09 -7.48 5.87
N TYR A 43 1.27 -7.59 6.49
CA TYR A 43 1.43 -8.43 7.68
C TYR A 43 0.58 -7.93 8.84
N ALA A 44 0.60 -6.62 9.08
CA ALA A 44 -0.18 -6.02 10.17
C ALA A 44 -1.69 -6.22 9.96
N ALA A 45 -2.18 -6.12 8.73
CA ALA A 45 -3.58 -6.40 8.40
C ALA A 45 -3.98 -7.85 8.69
N MET A 46 -3.09 -8.81 8.42
CA MET A 46 -3.33 -10.23 8.65
C MET A 46 -3.15 -10.65 10.11
N ASN A 47 -2.37 -9.90 10.89
CA ASN A 47 -1.95 -10.26 12.25
C ASN A 47 -2.42 -9.26 13.31
N TYR A 48 -3.64 -8.75 13.18
CA TYR A 48 -4.29 -7.90 14.18
C TYR A 48 -3.47 -6.66 14.59
N GLY A 49 -2.78 -6.04 13.63
CA GLY A 49 -1.94 -4.87 13.87
C GLY A 49 -0.54 -5.17 14.42
N ARG A 50 -0.11 -6.44 14.48
CA ARG A 50 1.27 -6.79 14.86
C ARG A 50 2.27 -6.31 13.80
N LYS A 51 3.40 -5.78 14.25
CA LYS A 51 4.52 -5.40 13.36
C LYS A 51 5.21 -6.65 12.79
N LEU A 52 5.52 -6.62 11.49
CA LEU A 52 6.41 -7.62 10.88
C LEU A 52 7.85 -7.39 11.37
N MET A 53 8.33 -6.16 11.24
CA MET A 53 9.67 -5.73 11.64
C MET A 53 9.59 -4.40 12.41
N PRO A 54 10.59 -4.07 13.22
CA PRO A 54 10.70 -2.76 13.86
C PRO A 54 11.16 -1.71 12.84
N ALA A 55 10.25 -1.29 11.96
CA ALA A 55 10.49 -0.25 10.96
C ALA A 55 9.64 1.00 11.23
N THR A 56 10.20 2.15 10.83
CA THR A 56 9.52 3.43 10.72
C THR A 56 9.57 3.88 9.27
N PHE A 57 8.41 4.08 8.66
CA PHE A 57 8.33 4.53 7.27
C PHE A 57 8.10 6.03 7.24
N VAL A 58 8.78 6.70 6.33
CA VAL A 58 8.64 8.13 6.08
C VAL A 58 8.23 8.38 4.64
N ALA A 59 7.56 9.51 4.39
CA ALA A 59 7.23 9.94 3.05
C ALA A 59 8.46 10.49 2.32
N ASP A 60 8.70 9.98 1.13
CA ASP A 60 9.69 10.47 0.17
C ASP A 60 9.00 10.71 -1.18
N GLU A 61 9.60 11.50 -2.08
CA GLU A 61 9.02 11.89 -3.38
C GLU A 61 8.46 10.72 -4.17
N THR A 62 9.18 9.60 -4.15
CA THR A 62 8.86 8.42 -4.94
C THR A 62 8.00 7.40 -4.19
N GLY A 63 7.68 7.66 -2.91
CA GLY A 63 6.90 6.78 -2.04
C GLY A 63 7.51 6.52 -0.65
N PRO A 64 6.83 5.74 0.21
CA PRO A 64 7.24 5.42 1.59
C PRO A 64 8.54 4.63 1.72
N LEU A 65 9.55 5.18 2.39
CA LEU A 65 10.84 4.50 2.63
C LEU A 65 11.13 4.30 4.12
N GLU A 66 11.89 3.27 4.45
CA GLU A 66 12.51 3.09 5.76
C GLU A 66 13.94 3.67 5.68
N PRO A 67 14.24 4.78 6.40
CA PRO A 67 15.48 5.54 6.19
C PRO A 67 16.75 4.74 6.44
N ASN A 68 16.77 3.89 7.46
CA ASN A 68 17.98 3.21 7.89
C ASN A 68 18.38 2.10 6.91
N VAL A 69 17.41 1.29 6.49
CA VAL A 69 17.57 0.26 5.47
C VAL A 69 17.93 0.91 4.15
N TYR A 70 17.28 2.02 3.76
CA TYR A 70 17.64 2.73 2.53
C TYR A 70 19.11 3.15 2.56
N ARG A 71 19.54 3.81 3.64
CA ARG A 71 20.92 4.28 3.81
C ARG A 71 21.93 3.14 3.82
N VAL A 72 21.62 2.03 4.49
CA VAL A 72 22.50 0.86 4.56
C VAL A 72 22.63 0.15 3.21
N PHE A 73 21.57 0.13 2.40
CA PHE A 73 21.56 -0.54 1.09
C PHE A 73 22.01 0.34 -0.08
N GLU A 74 22.23 1.63 0.14
CA GLU A 74 22.63 2.60 -0.89
C GLU A 74 23.95 2.19 -1.58
N LEU A 75 24.90 1.65 -0.81
CA LEU A 75 26.19 1.15 -1.31
C LEU A 75 26.16 -0.35 -1.65
N GLY A 76 24.97 -0.94 -1.69
CA GLY A 76 24.75 -2.38 -1.87
C GLY A 76 24.42 -3.10 -0.57
N ARG A 77 24.24 -4.42 -0.70
CA ARG A 77 23.76 -5.25 0.41
C ARG A 77 24.80 -5.31 1.55
N PRO A 78 24.40 -5.05 2.81
CA PRO A 78 25.31 -5.17 3.95
C PRO A 78 25.71 -6.63 4.19
N LYS A 79 27.00 -6.85 4.51
CA LYS A 79 27.52 -8.15 4.91
C LYS A 79 27.23 -8.38 6.40
N ILE A 80 26.06 -8.91 6.70
CA ILE A 80 25.67 -9.34 8.05
C ILE A 80 25.34 -10.83 8.09
N THR A 81 25.43 -11.42 9.28
CA THR A 81 25.04 -12.82 9.49
C THR A 81 23.57 -13.01 9.13
N ALA A 82 23.26 -14.04 8.35
CA ALA A 82 21.90 -14.32 7.94
C ALA A 82 21.04 -14.67 9.16
N TYR A 83 19.98 -13.89 9.38
CA TYR A 83 18.93 -14.25 10.32
C TYR A 83 18.11 -15.42 9.77
N LYS A 84 17.97 -16.49 10.56
CA LYS A 84 17.13 -17.63 10.21
C LYS A 84 15.66 -17.26 10.41
N MET A 85 15.01 -16.85 9.33
CA MET A 85 13.59 -16.48 9.33
C MET A 85 12.72 -17.67 9.78
N PRO A 86 11.72 -17.47 10.66
CA PRO A 86 10.72 -18.50 10.93
C PRO A 86 9.98 -18.91 9.64
N PRO A 87 9.65 -20.19 9.43
CA PRO A 87 9.03 -20.67 8.18
C PRO A 87 7.73 -19.95 7.81
N GLU A 88 6.92 -19.58 8.81
CA GLU A 88 5.69 -18.82 8.59
C GLU A 88 5.95 -17.44 7.95
N ILE A 89 6.99 -16.75 8.44
CA ILE A 89 7.37 -15.43 7.95
C ILE A 89 8.01 -15.54 6.57
N GLU A 90 8.86 -16.54 6.33
CA GLU A 90 9.43 -16.80 5.02
C GLU A 90 8.35 -17.08 3.97
N ASN A 91 7.37 -17.93 4.29
CA ASN A 91 6.23 -18.19 3.42
C ASN A 91 5.40 -16.93 3.14
N PHE A 92 5.20 -16.08 4.15
CA PHE A 92 4.53 -14.79 3.98
C PHE A 92 5.30 -13.89 3.01
N LEU A 93 6.61 -13.71 3.22
CA LEU A 93 7.44 -12.86 2.36
C LEU A 93 7.53 -13.42 0.93
N ALA A 94 7.59 -14.75 0.76
CA ALA A 94 7.55 -15.41 -0.55
C ALA A 94 6.24 -15.16 -1.31
N ARG A 95 5.11 -14.98 -0.61
CA ARG A 95 3.85 -14.57 -1.25
C ARG A 95 3.90 -13.13 -1.74
N ILE A 96 4.48 -12.22 -0.95
CA ILE A 96 4.67 -10.83 -1.36
C ILE A 96 5.63 -10.77 -2.54
N TRP A 97 6.77 -11.47 -2.47
CA TRP A 97 7.75 -11.54 -3.55
C TRP A 97 7.11 -11.99 -4.86
N ARG A 98 6.46 -13.15 -4.89
CA ARG A 98 5.80 -13.68 -6.10
C ARG A 98 4.77 -12.72 -6.70
N LYS A 99 4.10 -11.92 -5.85
CA LYS A 99 3.11 -10.94 -6.30
C LYS A 99 3.75 -9.72 -6.96
N TYR A 100 4.93 -9.28 -6.51
CA TYR A 100 5.51 -7.99 -6.90
C TYR A 100 6.86 -8.08 -7.63
N CYS A 101 7.51 -9.23 -7.68
CA CYS A 101 8.84 -9.37 -8.27
C CYS A 101 8.86 -9.06 -9.77
N HIS A 102 7.81 -9.43 -10.51
CA HIS A 102 7.69 -9.17 -11.95
C HIS A 102 7.27 -7.75 -12.32
N HIS A 103 6.80 -6.96 -11.35
CA HIS A 103 6.38 -5.58 -11.59
C HIS A 103 7.58 -4.62 -11.58
N SER A 104 7.54 -3.58 -12.44
CA SER A 104 8.55 -2.52 -12.41
C SER A 104 8.44 -1.69 -11.13
N THR A 105 9.52 -1.01 -10.76
CA THR A 105 9.53 -0.04 -9.65
C THR A 105 8.45 1.03 -9.86
N ASP A 106 8.36 1.58 -11.07
CA ASP A 106 7.38 2.61 -11.42
C ASP A 106 5.94 2.14 -11.27
N TYR A 107 5.64 0.91 -11.68
CA TYR A 107 4.30 0.35 -11.50
C TYR A 107 3.92 0.27 -10.03
N ILE A 108 4.83 -0.17 -9.16
CA ILE A 108 4.58 -0.27 -7.72
C ILE A 108 4.46 1.13 -7.10
N ASN A 109 5.30 2.08 -7.51
CA ASN A 109 5.20 3.48 -7.09
C ASN A 109 3.85 4.08 -7.50
N GLN A 110 3.37 3.79 -8.70
CA GLN A 110 2.06 4.24 -9.18
C GLN A 110 0.90 3.70 -8.34
N GLN A 111 1.01 2.52 -7.76
CA GLN A 111 -0.01 2.02 -6.82
C GLN A 111 0.05 2.76 -5.48
N ILE A 112 1.27 2.96 -4.97
CA ILE A 112 1.47 3.53 -3.63
C ILE A 112 1.23 5.04 -3.59
N GLN A 113 1.47 5.77 -4.67
CA GLN A 113 1.20 7.22 -4.73
C GLN A 113 -0.28 7.57 -4.48
N TYR A 114 -1.20 6.61 -4.68
CA TYR A 114 -2.63 6.78 -4.40
C TYR A 114 -3.04 6.31 -3.00
N HIS A 115 -2.12 5.81 -2.17
CA HIS A 115 -2.42 5.51 -0.78
C HIS A 115 -2.67 6.82 -0.03
N GLU A 116 -3.88 6.98 0.51
CA GLU A 116 -4.28 8.19 1.24
C GLU A 116 -3.32 8.51 2.39
N ILE A 117 -2.86 7.48 3.11
CA ILE A 117 -1.88 7.61 4.20
C ILE A 117 -0.51 8.15 3.75
N TYR A 118 -0.09 7.84 2.53
CA TYR A 118 1.14 8.38 1.95
C TYR A 118 0.94 9.81 1.48
N MET A 119 -0.18 10.08 0.78
CA MET A 119 -0.54 11.43 0.32
C MET A 119 -0.67 12.42 1.48
N GLU A 120 -1.23 12.00 2.61
CA GLU A 120 -1.32 12.82 3.81
C GLU A 120 0.07 13.18 4.37
N ALA A 121 0.99 12.21 4.41
CA ALA A 121 2.32 12.43 4.94
C ALA A 121 3.16 13.33 4.01
N ILE A 122 3.20 13.03 2.70
CA ILE A 122 4.01 13.81 1.75
C ILE A 122 3.55 15.27 1.62
N ARG A 123 2.25 15.55 1.83
CA ARG A 123 1.73 16.93 1.87
C ARG A 123 2.24 17.75 3.05
N LYS A 124 2.59 17.09 4.16
CA LYS A 124 3.18 17.78 5.32
C LYS A 124 4.66 18.04 5.12
N GLY A 125 5.34 17.16 4.40
CA GLY A 125 6.73 17.35 4.00
C GLY A 125 7.45 16.04 3.68
N HIS A 126 8.65 16.19 3.13
CA HIS A 126 9.59 15.09 2.97
C HIS A 126 10.05 14.61 4.35
N PHE A 127 10.29 13.31 4.46
CA PHE A 127 10.65 12.61 5.70
C PHE A 127 9.58 12.65 6.81
N GLU A 128 8.36 13.10 6.53
CA GLU A 128 7.25 12.98 7.47
C GLU A 128 6.98 11.50 7.77
N GLU A 129 6.96 11.13 9.05
CA GLU A 129 6.66 9.77 9.46
C GLU A 129 5.22 9.39 9.08
N ILE A 130 5.05 8.18 8.54
CA ILE A 130 3.76 7.56 8.31
C ILE A 130 3.42 6.72 9.55
N PRO A 131 2.50 7.18 10.41
CA PRO A 131 2.23 6.51 11.68
C PRO A 131 1.79 5.06 11.47
N PHE A 132 2.36 4.14 12.25
CA PHE A 132 2.10 2.72 12.07
C PHE A 132 0.62 2.37 12.26
N ASP A 133 -0.10 3.02 13.18
CA ASP A 133 -1.53 2.81 13.39
C ASP A 133 -2.36 3.15 12.13
N LYS A 134 -1.98 4.20 11.39
CA LYS A 134 -2.58 4.54 10.09
C LYS A 134 -2.27 3.46 9.05
N ILE A 135 -1.05 2.95 9.00
CA ILE A 135 -0.68 1.83 8.13
C ILE A 135 -1.59 0.62 8.40
N VAL A 136 -1.79 0.25 9.68
CA VAL A 136 -2.67 -0.86 10.05
C VAL A 136 -4.09 -0.63 9.57
N ARG A 137 -4.67 0.56 9.81
CA ARG A 137 -6.05 0.89 9.43
C ARG A 137 -6.26 0.82 7.92
N PHE A 138 -5.34 1.39 7.15
CA PHE A 138 -5.37 1.41 5.70
C PHE A 138 -5.32 0.00 5.11
N PHE A 139 -4.29 -0.79 5.47
CA PHE A 139 -4.12 -2.14 4.91
C PHE A 139 -5.17 -3.14 5.40
N SER A 140 -5.77 -2.92 6.57
CA SER A 140 -6.88 -3.76 7.07
C SER A 140 -8.22 -3.47 6.38
N GLY A 141 -8.30 -2.43 5.52
CA GLY A 141 -9.55 -2.01 4.89
C GLY A 141 -10.59 -1.47 5.88
N ARG A 142 -10.17 -1.12 7.11
CA ARG A 142 -11.05 -0.55 8.14
C ARG A 142 -11.37 0.93 7.86
N GLU A 143 -10.65 1.55 6.93
CA GLU A 143 -10.96 2.86 6.33
C GLU A 143 -11.75 2.69 5.03
N LYS A 144 -12.97 2.16 5.13
CA LYS A 144 -14.03 2.65 4.25
C LYS A 144 -14.86 3.61 5.08
N PRO A 145 -14.63 4.94 5.06
CA PRO A 145 -15.75 5.82 5.27
C PRO A 145 -16.76 5.42 4.19
N LYS A 146 -17.98 5.04 4.60
CA LYS A 146 -19.10 4.95 3.68
C LYS A 146 -19.06 6.28 2.92
N ILE A 147 -18.73 6.25 1.63
CA ILE A 147 -19.07 7.34 0.73
C ILE A 147 -20.60 7.32 0.74
N GLN A 148 -21.20 7.97 1.74
CA GLN A 148 -22.52 8.51 1.58
C GLN A 148 -22.33 9.48 0.44
N ARG A 149 -22.60 9.01 -0.79
CA ARG A 149 -22.92 9.89 -1.90
C ARG A 149 -24.05 10.74 -1.36
N LYS A 150 -23.75 11.90 -0.77
CA LYS A 150 -24.72 12.95 -0.57
C LYS A 150 -25.19 13.25 -1.97
N GLN A 151 -26.30 12.61 -2.37
CA GLN A 151 -27.01 12.97 -3.58
C GLN A 151 -27.19 14.47 -3.47
N LYS A 152 -26.54 15.23 -4.37
CA LYS A 152 -26.75 16.67 -4.44
C LYS A 152 -28.25 16.86 -4.67
N LYS A 153 -28.98 17.26 -3.63
CA LYS A 153 -30.39 17.63 -3.74
C LYS A 153 -30.40 18.86 -4.64
N VAL A 154 -30.96 18.70 -5.84
CA VAL A 154 -31.17 19.84 -6.73
C VAL A 154 -32.33 20.63 -6.13
N VAL A 155 -32.07 21.89 -5.79
CA VAL A 155 -33.08 22.83 -5.28
C VAL A 155 -33.44 23.73 -6.45
N THR A 156 -34.70 23.72 -6.85
CA THR A 156 -35.24 24.68 -7.84
C THR A 156 -35.35 26.07 -7.20
N ALA A 157 -35.36 27.13 -8.02
CA ALA A 157 -35.43 28.52 -7.56
C ALA A 157 -36.65 28.82 -6.65
N ASP A 158 -37.68 27.97 -6.71
CA ASP A 158 -38.92 28.06 -5.93
C ASP A 158 -38.90 27.22 -4.61
N GLY A 159 -37.72 26.76 -4.17
CA GLY A 159 -37.53 26.13 -2.85
C GLY A 159 -37.97 24.67 -2.72
N ARG A 160 -38.50 24.04 -3.78
CA ARG A 160 -38.89 22.62 -3.78
C ARG A 160 -37.68 21.72 -4.01
N LYS A 161 -37.59 20.62 -3.24
CA LYS A 161 -36.51 19.62 -3.34
C LYS A 161 -36.97 18.47 -4.24
N LEU A 162 -36.29 18.23 -5.35
CA LEU A 162 -36.57 17.09 -6.22
C LEU A 162 -35.45 16.04 -6.13
N GLU A 163 -35.84 14.78 -6.04
CA GLU A 163 -34.92 13.66 -6.33
C GLU A 163 -34.65 13.64 -7.84
N LYS A 164 -33.41 13.34 -8.21
CA LYS A 164 -32.88 13.49 -9.57
C LYS A 164 -33.79 12.77 -10.58
N TRP A 165 -34.42 13.55 -11.47
CA TRP A 165 -35.22 13.04 -12.58
C TRP A 165 -34.37 12.14 -13.49
N LEU A 166 -34.83 10.92 -13.72
CA LEU A 166 -34.26 9.99 -14.70
C LEU A 166 -35.21 10.00 -15.90
N PRO A 167 -34.76 10.30 -17.13
CA PRO A 167 -35.62 10.16 -18.31
C PRO A 167 -36.01 8.70 -18.49
N THR A 168 -37.28 8.38 -18.24
CA THR A 168 -37.83 7.07 -18.56
C THR A 168 -37.87 6.90 -20.08
N ALA A 169 -37.47 5.69 -20.49
CA ALA A 169 -37.25 5.19 -21.83
C ALA A 169 -38.21 5.67 -22.95
N GLN A 170 -37.62 5.69 -24.15
CA GLN A 170 -38.17 6.00 -25.47
C GLN A 170 -39.59 5.47 -25.73
N ALA A 171 -40.41 6.34 -26.33
CA ALA A 171 -41.70 5.97 -26.91
C ALA A 171 -41.49 4.92 -28.02
N THR A 172 -41.92 3.68 -27.77
CA THR A 172 -42.06 2.66 -28.80
C THR A 172 -43.17 3.07 -29.77
N SER A 173 -42.81 3.34 -31.03
CA SER A 173 -43.75 3.53 -32.13
C SER A 173 -44.59 2.26 -32.32
N ARG A 174 -45.92 2.43 -32.40
CA ARG A 174 -46.84 1.34 -32.77
C ARG A 174 -46.70 1.04 -34.27
N PRO A 175 -46.60 -0.23 -34.71
CA PRO A 175 -46.70 -0.55 -36.13
C PRO A 175 -48.15 -0.39 -36.60
N THR A 176 -48.34 0.46 -37.61
CA THR A 176 -49.56 0.54 -38.42
C THR A 176 -49.66 -0.70 -39.30
N ASN A 177 -50.60 -1.58 -39.00
CA ASN A 177 -51.07 -2.59 -39.96
C ASN A 177 -52.08 -1.92 -40.91
N ARG A 178 -51.78 -1.97 -42.21
CA ARG A 178 -52.78 -1.91 -43.28
C ARG A 178 -52.30 -2.75 -44.46
#